data_AF-A0A812G527-F1
#
_entry.id   AF-A0A812G527-F1
#
_cell.length_a   1.000
_cell.length_b   1.000
_cell.length_c   1.000
_cell.angle_alpha   90.00
_cell.angle_beta   90.00
_cell.angle_gamma   90.00
#
_symmetry.space_group_name_H-M   'P 1'
#
loop_
_entity.id
_entity.type
_entity.pdbx_description
1 polymer ?
#
loop_
_entity_poly.entity_id
_entity_poly.type
_entity_poly.pdbx_seq_one_letter_code
_entity_poly.pdbx_strand_id
1 'polypeptide(L)'
;MLSSTAFTVISPSITPQAQVPVEPKKAPKSDAGTWFSGTGAALAATGLVTASALRRKARGVRAKTASVATGLSSSVGGETYFRDQLVACRAQLDGVEAPTLEETDQHIQDVQNFAKQALAGAAAAMVFTSSMESAVAYPIFAQQNYANPREYTGKIVCANCHLASKPIEVRIPQAVLPDTIFKTEVEIPAKYAKRRQPIADGSKGPMNIGAIAVMPEGWKLAPKDRLPKPLKKEMKGLAWSAYSKEYPNIVVAGPVPGETYEKMVLPVLAPDPNTDDKILFGKGIFYFGGNRGRGQVYPEGNQSNNNQFFAVATGTVSAVDGLKVTITTPSGEAKTQECLPGSDIVVQVGDEVEKDEPITTNPNVGGFGQEEKECILQDMNRVYAYCAFAFSCFIAQLSFVLKKKQFEKVQLAEGF
;
A
#
# COMPACT_ATOMS: atom_id res chain seq x y z
N MET A 1 -49.98 3.79 46.95
CA MET A 1 -49.68 2.41 47.36
C MET A 1 -49.67 1.53 46.12
N LEU A 2 -48.59 0.76 45.92
CA LEU A 2 -48.44 -0.41 45.03
C LEU A 2 -48.52 -0.13 43.50
N SER A 3 -47.68 -0.67 42.62
CA SER A 3 -46.56 -1.61 42.75
C SER A 3 -45.65 -1.47 41.53
N SER A 4 -44.34 -1.55 41.79
CA SER A 4 -43.28 -1.78 40.81
C SER A 4 -43.52 -3.11 40.07
N THR A 5 -43.34 -3.11 38.74
CA THR A 5 -43.13 -4.33 37.95
C THR A 5 -41.79 -4.22 37.23
N ALA A 6 -40.95 -5.22 37.51
CA ALA A 6 -39.56 -5.32 37.11
C ALA A 6 -39.41 -5.57 35.60
N PHE A 7 -38.47 -4.86 34.97
CA PHE A 7 -37.91 -5.23 33.68
C PHE A 7 -36.75 -6.20 33.92
N THR A 8 -36.91 -7.46 33.51
CA THR A 8 -35.85 -8.46 33.47
C THR A 8 -34.96 -8.20 32.26
N VAL A 9 -33.69 -7.87 32.50
CA VAL A 9 -32.65 -7.82 31.46
C VAL A 9 -32.15 -9.24 31.22
N ILE A 10 -32.37 -9.76 30.01
CA ILE A 10 -31.74 -11.01 29.55
C ILE A 10 -30.42 -10.61 28.88
N SER A 11 -29.31 -10.80 29.59
CA SER A 11 -27.97 -10.75 29.00
C SER A 11 -27.63 -12.11 28.37
N PRO A 12 -27.20 -12.19 27.10
CA PRO A 12 -26.61 -13.42 26.59
C PRO A 12 -25.18 -13.58 27.12
N SER A 13 -24.99 -14.60 27.97
CA SER A 13 -23.68 -15.08 28.38
C SER A 13 -22.99 -15.80 27.21
N ILE A 14 -21.96 -15.19 26.64
CA ILE A 14 -21.07 -15.84 25.67
C ILE A 14 -20.01 -16.60 26.44
N THR A 15 -20.06 -17.93 26.38
CA THR A 15 -19.02 -18.82 26.87
C THR A 15 -17.77 -18.67 25.98
N PRO A 16 -16.56 -18.50 26.54
CA PRO A 16 -15.35 -18.42 25.73
C PRO A 16 -15.04 -19.79 25.13
N GLN A 17 -14.99 -19.88 23.80
CA GLN A 17 -14.48 -21.06 23.12
C GLN A 17 -12.96 -21.16 23.32
N ALA A 18 -12.51 -22.39 23.58
CA ALA A 18 -11.14 -22.74 23.91
C ALA A 18 -10.15 -22.34 22.80
N GLN A 19 -8.99 -21.84 23.23
CA GLN A 19 -7.85 -21.47 22.39
C GLN A 19 -7.28 -22.71 21.70
N VAL A 20 -7.22 -22.69 20.37
CA VAL A 20 -6.37 -23.61 19.59
C VAL A 20 -5.11 -22.83 19.22
N PRO A 21 -3.92 -23.20 19.71
CA PRO A 21 -2.68 -22.52 19.35
C PRO A 21 -2.35 -22.83 17.88
N VAL A 22 -2.25 -21.78 17.06
CA VAL A 22 -1.72 -21.88 15.69
C VAL A 22 -0.22 -21.67 15.76
N GLU A 23 0.52 -22.77 15.60
CA GLU A 23 1.97 -22.78 15.52
C GLU A 23 2.43 -22.15 14.19
N PRO A 24 3.48 -21.30 14.18
CA PRO A 24 4.00 -20.74 12.93
C PRO A 24 4.57 -21.86 12.05
N LYS A 25 4.26 -21.82 10.75
CA LYS A 25 4.80 -22.77 9.77
C LYS A 25 6.33 -22.74 9.79
N LYS A 26 6.93 -23.89 10.13
CA LYS A 26 8.36 -24.16 10.10
C LYS A 26 8.89 -24.00 8.67
N ALA A 27 9.94 -23.19 8.50
CA ALA A 27 10.67 -23.09 7.24
C ALA A 27 11.28 -24.46 6.87
N PRO A 28 11.32 -24.84 5.58
CA PRO A 28 11.97 -26.07 5.16
C PRO A 28 13.49 -25.95 5.40
N LYS A 29 14.05 -26.98 6.04
CA LYS A 29 15.50 -27.14 6.22
C LYS A 29 16.14 -27.36 4.85
N SER A 30 17.11 -26.53 4.46
CA SER A 30 18.06 -26.85 3.40
C SER A 30 19.30 -27.46 4.05
N ASP A 31 19.57 -28.71 3.71
CA ASP A 31 20.74 -29.45 4.17
C ASP A 31 22.05 -28.79 3.74
N ALA A 32 23.00 -28.80 4.66
CA ALA A 32 24.38 -28.41 4.44
C ALA A 32 25.08 -29.43 3.54
N GLY A 33 25.55 -28.98 2.38
CA GLY A 33 26.56 -29.66 1.58
C GLY A 33 27.82 -28.80 1.53
N THR A 34 28.84 -29.19 2.30
CA THR A 34 30.19 -28.64 2.28
C THR A 34 30.96 -29.07 1.03
N TRP A 35 31.88 -28.21 0.57
CA TRP A 35 33.30 -28.44 0.22
C TRP A 35 33.78 -27.34 -0.76
N PHE A 36 34.69 -26.45 -0.32
CA PHE A 36 36.14 -26.43 -0.65
C PHE A 36 36.42 -26.39 -2.17
N SER A 37 37.30 -25.59 -2.76
CA SER A 37 38.23 -24.52 -2.36
C SER A 37 39.03 -24.13 -3.61
N GLY A 38 39.47 -22.88 -3.72
CA GLY A 38 40.80 -22.59 -4.27
C GLY A 38 40.88 -21.87 -5.61
N THR A 39 41.62 -20.75 -5.57
CA THR A 39 42.46 -20.14 -6.62
C THR A 39 41.75 -19.62 -7.88
N GLY A 40 41.97 -18.42 -8.39
CA GLY A 40 42.95 -17.38 -8.12
C GLY A 40 42.82 -16.31 -9.22
N ALA A 41 43.14 -15.07 -8.86
CA ALA A 41 43.50 -13.90 -9.68
C ALA A 41 43.39 -13.97 -11.23
N ALA A 42 42.80 -12.95 -11.86
CA ALA A 42 43.56 -11.82 -12.42
C ALA A 42 42.72 -10.95 -13.41
N LEU A 43 42.67 -9.66 -13.08
CA LEU A 43 42.89 -8.46 -13.92
C LEU A 43 42.31 -8.33 -15.35
N ALA A 44 41.70 -7.15 -15.53
CA ALA A 44 41.84 -6.16 -16.63
C ALA A 44 40.48 -5.82 -17.28
N ALA A 45 39.85 -4.66 -17.00
CA ALA A 45 40.27 -3.29 -17.31
C ALA A 45 40.46 -3.02 -18.82
N THR A 46 39.39 -2.58 -19.49
CA THR A 46 39.35 -1.60 -20.60
C THR A 46 37.85 -1.36 -20.90
N GLY A 47 37.31 -0.15 -21.00
CA GLY A 47 37.91 1.11 -21.39
C GLY A 47 37.20 1.63 -22.65
N LEU A 48 36.29 2.57 -22.44
CA LEU A 48 35.53 3.44 -23.34
C LEU A 48 36.09 3.78 -24.74
N VAL A 49 35.14 4.07 -25.67
CA VAL A 49 35.18 5.08 -26.76
C VAL A 49 35.74 4.68 -28.13
N THR A 50 34.89 4.79 -29.17
CA THR A 50 35.12 5.70 -30.31
C THR A 50 33.87 5.85 -31.17
N ALA A 51 33.43 7.11 -31.32
CA ALA A 51 32.52 7.54 -32.37
C ALA A 51 33.34 8.20 -33.49
N SER A 52 32.78 8.14 -34.70
CA SER A 52 32.94 9.05 -35.86
C SER A 52 33.79 8.61 -37.08
N ALA A 53 33.14 8.83 -38.24
CA ALA A 53 33.64 9.16 -39.58
C ALA A 53 33.81 8.05 -40.66
N LEU A 54 32.84 7.96 -41.58
CA LEU A 54 33.10 8.09 -43.02
C LEU A 54 31.84 8.48 -43.83
N ARG A 55 32.10 9.18 -44.94
CA ARG A 55 31.26 10.14 -45.68
C ARG A 55 30.45 9.51 -46.84
N ARG A 56 29.23 10.06 -47.00
CA ARG A 56 28.45 10.36 -48.23
C ARG A 56 29.04 10.00 -49.62
N LYS A 57 28.24 9.32 -50.47
CA LYS A 57 27.72 9.87 -51.75
C LYS A 57 26.51 9.07 -52.28
N ALA A 58 25.65 9.76 -53.02
CA ALA A 58 24.23 9.52 -53.27
C ALA A 58 23.88 8.58 -54.44
N ARG A 59 22.68 7.98 -54.40
CA ARG A 59 21.57 8.24 -55.36
C ARG A 59 20.29 7.51 -54.93
N GLY A 60 19.16 8.22 -55.09
CA GLY A 60 17.89 7.85 -54.49
C GLY A 60 17.08 6.84 -55.28
N VAL A 61 16.27 6.08 -54.54
CA VAL A 61 14.96 5.62 -55.00
C VAL A 61 13.97 5.82 -53.84
N ARG A 62 12.86 6.46 -54.19
CA ARG A 62 11.73 6.83 -53.34
C ARG A 62 10.97 5.55 -52.94
N ALA A 63 11.05 5.13 -51.68
CA ALA A 63 10.19 4.08 -51.14
C ALA A 63 9.15 4.69 -50.19
N LYS A 64 7.88 4.45 -50.50
CA LYS A 64 6.71 4.88 -49.74
C LYS A 64 6.68 4.18 -48.38
N THR A 65 6.24 4.95 -47.40
CA THR A 65 5.71 4.58 -46.09
C THR A 65 4.86 3.31 -46.10
N ALA A 66 5.21 2.35 -45.23
CA ALA A 66 4.28 1.47 -44.54
C ALA A 66 4.92 1.04 -43.19
N SER A 67 4.73 1.86 -42.17
CA SER A 67 5.03 1.53 -40.78
C SER A 67 3.95 0.60 -40.24
N VAL A 68 4.22 -0.70 -40.18
CA VAL A 68 3.47 -1.64 -39.33
C VAL A 68 4.37 -2.00 -38.16
N ALA A 69 4.31 -1.20 -37.10
CA ALA A 69 4.83 -1.55 -35.79
C ALA A 69 3.69 -2.24 -35.03
N THR A 70 3.53 -3.55 -35.25
CA THR A 70 2.70 -4.41 -34.41
C THR A 70 3.55 -4.98 -33.27
N GLY A 71 3.03 -4.80 -32.06
CA GLY A 71 3.72 -5.09 -30.81
C GLY A 71 4.11 -6.54 -30.61
N LEU A 72 5.18 -6.71 -29.82
CA LEU A 72 5.58 -7.96 -29.20
C LEU A 72 4.49 -8.41 -28.23
N SER A 73 3.53 -9.19 -28.76
CA SER A 73 2.61 -9.98 -27.96
C SER A 73 3.26 -11.31 -27.61
N SER A 74 3.20 -11.66 -26.33
CA SER A 74 3.61 -12.91 -25.71
C SER A 74 2.68 -14.05 -26.12
N SER A 75 2.74 -14.48 -27.37
CA SER A 75 2.14 -15.75 -27.80
C SER A 75 3.17 -16.53 -28.59
N VAL A 76 3.70 -17.56 -27.94
CA VAL A 76 4.55 -18.60 -28.53
C VAL A 76 3.74 -19.27 -29.65
N GLY A 77 3.86 -18.75 -30.86
CA GLY A 77 3.66 -19.54 -32.08
C GLY A 77 4.85 -20.47 -32.19
N GLY A 78 4.60 -21.78 -32.12
CA GLY A 78 5.62 -22.83 -32.00
C GLY A 78 6.66 -22.80 -33.12
N GLU A 79 7.74 -23.55 -32.91
CA GLU A 79 8.86 -23.75 -33.85
C GLU A 79 8.42 -23.96 -35.31
N THR A 80 7.22 -24.51 -35.52
CA THR A 80 6.59 -24.72 -36.83
C THR A 80 6.33 -23.42 -37.61
N TYR A 81 5.93 -22.32 -36.97
CA TYR A 81 5.62 -21.06 -37.66
C TYR A 81 6.86 -20.43 -38.31
N PHE A 82 7.99 -20.44 -37.60
CA PHE A 82 9.25 -19.92 -38.12
C PHE A 82 9.85 -20.86 -39.18
N ARG A 83 9.68 -22.19 -39.01
CA ARG A 83 10.13 -23.19 -39.98
C ARG A 83 9.38 -23.07 -41.31
N ASP A 84 8.07 -22.90 -41.26
CA ASP A 84 7.23 -22.75 -42.45
C ASP A 84 7.53 -21.45 -43.21
N GLN A 85 7.82 -20.35 -42.50
CA GLN A 85 8.25 -19.09 -43.13
C GLN A 85 9.64 -19.20 -43.79
N LEU A 86 10.57 -19.92 -43.17
CA LEU A 86 11.92 -20.15 -43.73
C LEU A 86 11.88 -21.06 -44.96
N VAL A 87 11.04 -22.10 -44.94
CA VAL A 87 10.81 -22.97 -46.11
C VAL A 87 10.14 -22.19 -47.25
N ALA A 88 9.19 -21.29 -46.94
CA ALA A 88 8.56 -20.43 -47.94
C ALA A 88 9.55 -19.41 -48.55
N CYS A 89 10.46 -18.84 -47.76
CA CYS A 89 11.55 -17.99 -48.28
C CYS A 89 12.56 -18.77 -49.13
N ARG A 90 12.83 -20.05 -48.81
CA ARG A 90 13.70 -20.93 -49.60
C ARG A 90 13.11 -21.27 -50.97
N ALA A 91 11.78 -21.40 -51.07
CA ALA A 91 11.10 -21.64 -52.34
C ALA A 91 11.15 -20.45 -53.32
N GLN A 92 11.59 -19.27 -52.87
CA GLN A 92 11.70 -18.06 -53.69
C GLN A 92 13.14 -17.76 -54.15
N LEU A 93 14.13 -18.59 -53.80
CA LEU A 93 15.53 -18.40 -54.16
C LEU A 93 15.98 -19.52 -55.09
N ASP A 94 16.30 -19.18 -56.34
CA ASP A 94 16.86 -20.10 -57.34
C ASP A 94 18.25 -20.58 -56.90
N GLY A 95 18.29 -21.76 -56.30
CA GLY A 95 19.29 -22.81 -56.49
C GLY A 95 20.74 -22.61 -56.04
N VAL A 96 21.22 -21.39 -55.76
CA VAL A 96 22.62 -21.15 -55.39
C VAL A 96 22.68 -20.16 -54.25
N GLU A 97 23.18 -20.59 -53.08
CA GLU A 97 23.30 -19.86 -51.79
C GLU A 97 22.10 -19.93 -50.81
N ALA A 98 21.50 -21.11 -50.63
CA ALA A 98 20.73 -21.41 -49.42
C ALA A 98 21.53 -22.37 -48.50
N PRO A 99 21.79 -22.02 -47.22
CA PRO A 99 22.46 -22.92 -46.29
C PRO A 99 21.69 -24.24 -46.13
N THR A 100 22.42 -25.31 -45.86
CA THR A 100 21.85 -26.65 -45.69
C THR A 100 20.90 -26.68 -44.49
N LEU A 101 19.96 -27.65 -44.46
CA LEU A 101 18.96 -27.73 -43.38
C LEU A 101 19.63 -27.92 -42.01
N GLU A 102 20.76 -28.61 -41.97
CA GLU A 102 21.55 -28.84 -40.75
C GLU A 102 22.24 -27.55 -40.26
N GLU A 103 22.79 -26.74 -41.17
CA GLU A 103 23.37 -25.43 -40.84
C GLU A 103 22.30 -24.44 -40.34
N THR A 104 21.09 -24.51 -40.91
CA THR A 104 19.96 -23.66 -40.51
C THR A 104 19.49 -24.03 -39.10
N ASP A 105 19.38 -25.33 -38.79
CA ASP A 105 18.99 -25.80 -37.45
C ASP A 105 20.07 -25.44 -36.41
N GLN A 106 21.36 -25.49 -36.77
CA GLN A 106 22.46 -25.07 -35.90
C GLN A 106 22.40 -23.56 -35.59
N HIS A 107 22.18 -22.72 -36.60
CA HIS A 107 22.03 -21.28 -36.40
C HIS A 107 20.82 -20.91 -35.54
N ILE A 108 19.71 -21.65 -35.65
CA ILE A 108 18.53 -21.45 -34.79
C ILE A 108 18.88 -21.81 -33.34
N GLN A 109 19.61 -22.90 -33.10
CA GLN A 109 20.05 -23.27 -31.76
C GLN A 109 21.00 -22.21 -31.16
N ASP A 110 21.93 -21.67 -31.94
CA ASP A 110 22.85 -20.63 -31.47
C ASP A 110 22.12 -19.33 -31.11
N VAL A 111 21.11 -18.93 -31.90
CA VAL A 111 20.26 -17.77 -31.60
C VAL A 111 19.40 -18.01 -30.36
N GLN A 112 18.87 -19.22 -30.17
CA GLN A 112 18.11 -19.57 -28.96
C GLN A 112 19.00 -19.58 -27.72
N ASN A 113 20.25 -20.07 -27.83
CA ASN A 113 21.21 -20.09 -26.73
C ASN A 113 21.67 -18.68 -26.37
N PHE A 114 21.94 -17.83 -27.37
CA PHE A 114 22.24 -16.41 -27.16
C PHE A 114 21.05 -15.68 -26.51
N ALA A 115 19.82 -15.93 -26.96
CA ALA A 115 18.62 -15.35 -26.36
C ALA A 115 18.40 -15.80 -24.91
N LYS A 116 18.63 -17.08 -24.59
CA LYS A 116 18.57 -17.61 -23.22
C LYS A 116 19.65 -16.99 -22.33
N GLN A 117 20.87 -16.80 -22.85
CA GLN A 117 21.99 -16.22 -22.12
C GLN A 117 21.80 -14.70 -21.90
N ALA A 118 21.23 -14.00 -22.88
CA ALA A 118 20.83 -12.59 -22.76
C ALA A 118 19.67 -12.40 -21.77
N LEU A 119 18.69 -13.31 -21.76
CA LEU A 119 17.57 -13.29 -20.81
C LEU A 119 18.02 -13.62 -19.38
N ALA A 120 18.94 -14.58 -19.22
CA ALA A 120 19.55 -14.89 -17.92
C ALA A 120 20.40 -13.72 -17.40
N GLY A 121 21.15 -13.05 -18.28
CA GLY A 121 21.91 -11.83 -17.95
C GLY A 121 20.99 -10.66 -17.57
N ALA A 122 19.88 -10.47 -18.28
CA ALA A 122 18.88 -9.45 -17.96
C ALA A 122 18.13 -9.74 -16.65
N ALA A 123 17.82 -11.01 -16.37
CA ALA A 123 17.22 -11.43 -15.10
C ALA A 123 18.18 -11.25 -13.92
N ALA A 124 19.46 -11.62 -14.08
CA ALA A 124 20.48 -11.42 -13.05
C ALA A 124 20.76 -9.93 -12.79
N ALA A 125 20.76 -9.09 -13.83
CA ALA A 125 20.87 -7.63 -13.69
C ALA A 125 19.64 -7.02 -13.00
N MET A 126 18.43 -7.49 -13.30
CA MET A 126 17.21 -7.06 -12.58
C MET A 126 17.23 -7.47 -11.09
N VAL A 127 17.72 -8.68 -10.78
CA VAL A 127 17.83 -9.18 -9.40
C VAL A 127 18.92 -8.44 -8.60
N PHE A 128 20.01 -8.02 -9.23
CA PHE A 128 21.05 -7.21 -8.56
C PHE A 128 20.64 -5.75 -8.36
N THR A 129 19.74 -5.20 -9.20
CA THR A 129 19.21 -3.83 -9.00
C THR A 129 18.08 -3.74 -7.97
N SER A 130 17.43 -4.86 -7.61
CA SER A 130 16.37 -4.87 -6.59
C SER A 130 16.88 -4.85 -5.13
N SER A 131 18.19 -5.00 -4.90
CA SER A 131 18.78 -5.02 -3.55
C SER A 131 18.99 -3.63 -2.93
N MET A 132 18.62 -2.56 -3.63
CA MET A 132 18.67 -1.18 -3.13
C MET A 132 17.31 -0.46 -3.27
N GLU A 133 16.22 -1.17 -3.02
CA GLU A 133 14.91 -0.54 -2.95
C GLU A 133 14.82 0.33 -1.68
N SER A 134 14.77 1.65 -1.87
CA SER A 134 14.54 2.59 -0.77
C SER A 134 13.22 2.25 -0.05
N ALA A 135 13.22 2.17 1.29
CA ALA A 135 11.99 1.90 2.07
C ALA A 135 10.95 3.02 1.92
N VAL A 136 10.19 3.09 0.84
CA VAL A 136 9.06 4.02 0.71
C VAL A 136 7.86 3.42 1.45
N ALA A 137 6.89 4.26 1.82
CA ALA A 137 5.61 3.83 2.36
C ALA A 137 4.80 3.03 1.32
N TYR A 138 5.04 1.73 1.22
CA TYR A 138 4.39 0.90 0.22
C TYR A 138 3.26 0.06 0.84
N PRO A 139 1.99 0.28 0.44
CA PRO A 139 0.90 -0.62 0.79
C PRO A 139 1.13 -2.08 0.35
N ILE A 140 1.96 -2.31 -0.66
CA ILE A 140 2.27 -3.66 -1.17
C ILE A 140 2.90 -4.57 -0.10
N PHE A 141 3.68 -4.02 0.83
CA PHE A 141 4.27 -4.81 1.90
C PHE A 141 3.22 -5.33 2.86
N ALA A 142 2.14 -4.59 3.09
CA ALA A 142 1.00 -5.11 3.83
C ALA A 142 0.36 -6.28 3.05
N GLN A 143 0.05 -6.06 1.76
CA GLN A 143 -0.59 -7.06 0.90
C GLN A 143 0.19 -8.38 0.80
N GLN A 144 1.52 -8.32 0.79
CA GLN A 144 2.39 -9.50 0.67
C GLN A 144 2.53 -10.29 1.97
N ASN A 145 2.52 -9.60 3.12
CA ASN A 145 2.86 -10.21 4.41
C ASN A 145 1.64 -10.48 5.29
N TYR A 146 0.49 -9.85 5.01
CA TYR A 146 -0.72 -9.97 5.81
C TYR A 146 -1.92 -10.25 4.92
N ALA A 147 -2.60 -11.37 5.16
CA ALA A 147 -3.84 -11.71 4.43
C ALA A 147 -4.97 -10.72 4.73
N ASN A 148 -5.09 -10.29 5.99
CA ASN A 148 -6.03 -9.25 6.42
C ASN A 148 -5.22 -8.08 7.01
N PRO A 149 -5.40 -6.85 6.50
CA PRO A 149 -4.64 -5.70 6.97
C PRO A 149 -5.13 -5.14 8.31
N ARG A 150 -6.24 -5.65 8.87
CA ARG A 150 -6.75 -5.27 10.19
C ARG A 150 -6.74 -6.48 11.11
N GLU A 151 -6.01 -6.37 12.21
CA GLU A 151 -5.97 -7.36 13.28
C GLU A 151 -7.29 -7.35 14.08
N TYR A 152 -7.59 -8.43 14.81
CA TYR A 152 -8.77 -8.53 15.66
C TYR A 152 -8.85 -7.44 16.73
N THR A 153 -7.70 -6.90 17.13
CA THR A 153 -7.57 -5.76 18.06
C THR A 153 -8.03 -4.43 17.46
N GLY A 154 -8.27 -4.37 16.14
CA GLY A 154 -8.58 -3.16 15.38
C GLY A 154 -7.36 -2.39 14.90
N LYS A 155 -6.15 -2.86 15.22
CA LYS A 155 -4.90 -2.31 14.70
C LYS A 155 -4.72 -2.65 13.22
N ILE A 156 -4.27 -1.67 12.44
CA ILE A 156 -3.91 -1.85 11.03
C ILE A 156 -2.42 -2.20 10.95
N VAL A 157 -2.09 -3.22 10.16
CA VAL A 157 -0.75 -3.82 10.08
C VAL A 157 0.36 -2.86 9.65
N CYS A 158 0.00 -1.74 9.00
CA CYS A 158 0.95 -0.67 8.68
C CYS A 158 1.67 -0.12 9.92
N ALA A 159 1.01 -0.14 11.09
CA ALA A 159 1.60 0.27 12.36
C ALA A 159 2.73 -0.65 12.85
N ASN A 160 2.89 -1.86 12.29
CA ASN A 160 4.00 -2.75 12.63
C ASN A 160 5.34 -2.27 12.07
N CYS A 161 5.31 -1.53 10.95
CA CYS A 161 6.50 -0.97 10.32
C CYS A 161 6.61 0.55 10.49
N HIS A 162 5.48 1.26 10.58
CA HIS A 162 5.42 2.71 10.78
C HIS A 162 5.10 3.01 12.25
N LEU A 163 6.14 3.06 13.06
CA LEU A 163 6.06 3.08 14.53
C LEU A 163 5.69 4.45 15.10
N ALA A 164 5.97 5.53 14.37
CA ALA A 164 5.57 6.87 14.79
C ALA A 164 4.07 7.06 14.57
N SER A 165 3.38 7.60 15.57
CA SER A 165 1.96 7.96 15.47
C SER A 165 1.79 9.43 15.11
N LYS A 166 0.93 9.72 14.13
CA LYS A 166 0.31 11.04 14.02
C LYS A 166 -1.11 10.96 13.46
N PRO A 167 -1.97 11.94 13.74
CA PRO A 167 -3.37 11.87 13.33
C PRO A 167 -3.52 11.94 11.81
N ILE A 168 -4.65 11.40 11.37
CA ILE A 168 -5.26 11.61 10.06
C ILE A 168 -6.66 12.18 10.31
N GLU A 169 -7.26 12.80 9.29
CA GLU A 169 -8.64 13.25 9.36
C GLU A 169 -9.42 12.65 8.20
N VAL A 170 -10.55 12.01 8.51
CA VAL A 170 -11.42 11.37 7.53
C VAL A 170 -12.82 11.96 7.56
N ARG A 171 -13.32 12.29 6.37
CA ARG A 171 -14.66 12.82 6.17
C ARG A 171 -15.45 11.91 5.25
N ILE A 172 -16.57 11.43 5.78
CA ILE A 172 -17.57 10.64 5.05
C ILE A 172 -18.97 11.18 5.32
N PRO A 173 -19.94 10.95 4.42
CA PRO A 173 -21.33 11.28 4.68
C PRO A 173 -21.87 10.50 5.89
N GLN A 174 -22.75 11.13 6.65
CA GLN A 174 -23.41 10.49 7.79
C GLN A 174 -24.34 9.35 7.35
N ALA A 175 -25.04 9.52 6.22
CA ALA A 175 -25.90 8.51 5.63
C ALA A 175 -25.81 8.54 4.10
N VAL A 176 -26.00 7.39 3.48
CA VAL A 176 -26.04 7.20 2.03
C VAL A 176 -27.16 6.25 1.64
N LEU A 177 -27.68 6.42 0.43
CA LEU A 177 -28.65 5.51 -0.15
C LEU A 177 -27.94 4.32 -0.83
N PRO A 178 -28.66 3.21 -1.04
CA PRO A 178 -28.21 2.10 -1.89
C PRO A 178 -27.72 2.54 -3.27
N ASP A 179 -26.81 1.77 -3.86
CA ASP A 179 -26.25 1.95 -5.21
C ASP A 179 -25.76 3.38 -5.53
N THR A 180 -25.36 4.12 -4.49
CA THR A 180 -24.93 5.51 -4.62
C THR A 180 -23.42 5.63 -4.47
N ILE A 181 -22.81 6.41 -5.37
CA ILE A 181 -21.39 6.77 -5.28
C ILE A 181 -21.27 8.02 -4.42
N PHE A 182 -20.43 7.97 -3.39
CA PHE A 182 -20.11 9.11 -2.55
C PHE A 182 -18.59 9.29 -2.41
N LYS A 183 -18.23 10.49 -1.99
CA LYS A 183 -16.85 10.91 -1.79
C LYS A 183 -16.45 10.69 -0.34
N THR A 184 -15.34 10.00 -0.15
CA THR A 184 -14.63 9.89 1.13
C THR A 184 -13.33 10.69 1.01
N GLU A 185 -13.09 11.62 1.91
CA GLU A 185 -11.84 12.39 1.97
C GLU A 185 -10.96 11.85 3.09
N VAL A 186 -9.72 11.50 2.78
CA VAL A 186 -8.69 11.07 3.73
C VAL A 186 -7.57 12.10 3.71
N GLU A 187 -7.47 12.90 4.76
CA GLU A 187 -6.47 13.94 4.93
C GLU A 187 -5.33 13.44 5.83
N ILE A 188 -4.10 13.53 5.32
CA ILE A 188 -2.90 13.03 5.99
C ILE A 188 -1.95 14.21 6.16
N PRO A 189 -2.10 15.01 7.22
CA PRO A 189 -1.36 16.26 7.35
C PRO A 189 0.09 16.04 7.77
N ALA A 190 1.02 16.77 7.15
CA ALA A 190 2.44 16.72 7.51
C ALA A 190 3.27 17.99 7.23
N LYS A 191 2.67 19.08 6.71
CA LYS A 191 3.42 20.29 6.29
C LYS A 191 4.54 19.94 5.29
N TYR A 192 4.18 19.25 4.20
CA TYR A 192 5.10 18.65 3.21
C TYR A 192 6.10 19.62 2.60
N ALA A 193 5.74 20.89 2.43
CA ALA A 193 6.65 21.91 1.89
C ALA A 193 7.88 22.15 2.79
N LYS A 194 7.73 22.03 4.11
CA LYS A 194 8.77 22.37 5.11
C LYS A 194 9.50 21.14 5.67
N ARG A 195 8.85 19.98 5.72
CA ARG A 195 9.41 18.77 6.30
C ARG A 195 10.08 17.92 5.22
N ARG A 196 11.25 17.38 5.56
CA ARG A 196 12.04 16.44 4.74
C ARG A 196 12.46 15.29 5.63
N GLN A 197 12.61 14.12 5.04
CA GLN A 197 12.97 12.89 5.74
C GLN A 197 14.27 12.31 5.16
N PRO A 198 15.01 11.47 5.89
CA PRO A 198 16.13 10.74 5.31
C PRO A 198 15.62 9.77 4.23
N ILE A 199 16.20 9.86 3.03
CA ILE A 199 16.05 8.81 2.00
C ILE A 199 17.15 7.75 2.19
N ALA A 200 17.19 6.72 1.36
CA ALA A 200 18.04 5.54 1.59
C ALA A 200 19.54 5.86 1.67
N ASP A 201 20.01 6.90 0.97
CA ASP A 201 21.41 7.34 0.99
C ASP A 201 21.77 8.23 2.20
N GLY A 202 20.78 8.59 3.03
CA GLY A 202 20.94 9.47 4.19
C GLY A 202 20.69 10.97 3.91
N SER A 203 20.55 11.37 2.66
CA SER A 203 20.17 12.74 2.30
C SER A 203 18.71 13.05 2.62
N LYS A 204 18.35 14.33 2.72
CA LYS A 204 16.99 14.77 3.09
C LYS A 204 16.12 14.96 1.84
N GLY A 205 15.11 14.09 1.67
CA GLY A 205 14.18 14.09 0.54
C GLY A 205 12.72 14.40 0.92
N PRO A 206 11.83 14.51 -0.09
CA PRO A 206 10.39 14.71 0.14
C PRO A 206 9.72 13.48 0.76
N MET A 207 8.52 13.69 1.32
CA MET A 207 7.70 12.62 1.90
C MET A 207 6.58 12.19 0.96
N ASN A 208 6.41 10.87 0.84
CA ASN A 208 5.28 10.26 0.17
C ASN A 208 4.22 9.85 1.18
N ILE A 209 3.00 9.66 0.68
CA ILE A 209 1.83 9.24 1.44
C ILE A 209 1.32 7.91 0.90
N GLY A 210 0.79 7.09 1.80
CA GLY A 210 -0.05 5.94 1.45
C GLY A 210 -1.27 5.89 2.37
N ALA A 211 -2.35 5.30 1.88
CA ALA A 211 -3.59 5.15 2.63
C ALA A 211 -4.24 3.78 2.38
N ILE A 212 -5.01 3.35 3.37
CA ILE A 212 -5.82 2.15 3.34
C ILE A 212 -7.21 2.47 3.90
N ALA A 213 -8.25 1.93 3.27
CA ALA A 213 -9.61 1.97 3.77
C ALA A 213 -10.15 0.54 3.83
N VAL A 214 -10.56 0.12 5.02
CA VAL A 214 -11.24 -1.14 5.30
C VAL A 214 -12.72 -0.81 5.45
N MET A 215 -13.49 -1.10 4.41
CA MET A 215 -14.94 -0.85 4.39
C MET A 215 -15.70 -2.11 4.84
N PRO A 216 -16.97 -2.00 5.28
CA PRO A 216 -17.80 -3.16 5.54
C PRO A 216 -17.97 -4.02 4.27
N GLU A 217 -18.38 -5.27 4.44
CA GLU A 217 -18.65 -6.16 3.31
C GLU A 217 -19.72 -5.58 2.36
N GLY A 218 -19.57 -5.84 1.07
CA GLY A 218 -20.45 -5.32 0.01
C GLY A 218 -20.11 -3.91 -0.48
N TRP A 219 -19.49 -3.07 0.35
CA TRP A 219 -18.98 -1.76 -0.08
C TRP A 219 -17.74 -1.97 -0.95
N LYS A 220 -17.62 -1.18 -2.02
CA LYS A 220 -16.54 -1.36 -2.99
C LYS A 220 -16.08 -0.05 -3.58
N LEU A 221 -14.89 -0.07 -4.18
CA LEU A 221 -14.42 1.03 -5.01
C LEU A 221 -15.41 1.30 -6.15
N ALA A 222 -15.76 2.56 -6.36
CA ALA A 222 -16.67 2.93 -7.42
C ALA A 222 -16.10 2.59 -8.82
N PRO A 223 -16.88 1.95 -9.71
CA PRO A 223 -16.46 1.67 -11.08
C PRO A 223 -16.11 2.95 -11.85
N LYS A 224 -15.03 2.90 -12.65
CA LYS A 224 -14.50 4.08 -13.35
C LYS A 224 -15.48 4.67 -14.36
N ASP A 225 -16.37 3.87 -14.93
CA ASP A 225 -17.41 4.28 -15.87
C ASP A 225 -18.49 5.15 -15.20
N ARG A 226 -18.90 4.82 -13.96
CA ARG A 226 -19.91 5.56 -13.20
C ARG A 226 -19.41 6.82 -12.51
N LEU A 227 -18.09 7.03 -12.45
CA LEU A 227 -17.51 8.20 -11.78
C LEU A 227 -17.84 9.52 -12.51
N PRO A 228 -18.38 10.54 -11.79
CA PRO A 228 -18.56 11.89 -12.31
C PRO A 228 -17.25 12.52 -12.81
N LYS A 229 -17.32 13.34 -13.86
CA LYS A 229 -16.14 14.03 -14.44
C LYS A 229 -15.36 14.88 -13.41
N PRO A 230 -16.00 15.63 -12.48
CA PRO A 230 -15.27 16.37 -11.46
C PRO A 230 -14.41 15.48 -10.56
N LEU A 231 -14.97 14.36 -10.06
CA LEU A 231 -14.24 13.41 -9.21
C LEU A 231 -13.07 12.76 -9.94
N LYS A 232 -13.22 12.41 -11.23
CA LYS A 232 -12.12 11.90 -12.05
C LYS A 232 -10.95 12.88 -12.17
N LYS A 233 -11.24 14.19 -12.21
CA LYS A 233 -10.22 15.24 -12.31
C LYS A 233 -9.49 15.40 -10.98
N GLU A 234 -10.19 15.39 -9.86
CA GLU A 234 -9.61 15.46 -8.51
C GLU A 234 -8.70 14.25 -8.22
N MET A 235 -9.08 13.06 -8.70
CA MET A 235 -8.31 11.83 -8.52
C MET A 235 -7.18 11.63 -9.54
N LYS A 236 -6.91 12.60 -10.42
CA LYS A 236 -5.91 12.40 -11.49
C LYS A 236 -4.53 12.13 -10.89
N GLY A 237 -4.01 10.92 -11.11
CA GLY A 237 -2.72 10.46 -10.58
C GLY A 237 -2.79 9.77 -9.21
N LEU A 238 -3.99 9.72 -8.61
CA LEU A 238 -4.30 8.90 -7.45
C LEU A 238 -5.06 7.64 -7.90
N ALA A 239 -4.42 6.48 -7.78
CA ALA A 239 -5.04 5.19 -8.08
C ALA A 239 -5.32 4.43 -6.79
N TRP A 240 -6.57 4.03 -6.62
CA TRP A 240 -6.98 3.07 -5.60
C TRP A 240 -7.05 1.68 -6.21
N SER A 241 -6.57 0.69 -5.47
CA SER A 241 -6.64 -0.73 -5.83
C SER A 241 -7.21 -1.53 -4.68
N ALA A 242 -7.91 -2.62 -4.98
CA ALA A 242 -8.31 -3.57 -3.96
C ALA A 242 -7.07 -4.19 -3.29
N TYR A 243 -7.18 -4.47 -1.99
CA TYR A 243 -6.11 -5.09 -1.21
C TYR A 243 -5.81 -6.50 -1.69
N SER A 244 -6.85 -7.29 -1.97
CA SER A 244 -6.76 -8.60 -2.60
C SER A 244 -8.00 -8.88 -3.44
N LYS A 245 -8.04 -10.02 -4.15
CA LYS A 245 -9.23 -10.42 -4.92
C LYS A 245 -10.37 -10.89 -4.00
N GLU A 246 -10.01 -11.44 -2.85
CA GLU A 246 -10.91 -11.96 -1.83
C GLU A 246 -11.59 -10.83 -1.04
N TYR A 247 -10.90 -9.70 -0.84
CA TYR A 247 -11.38 -8.56 -0.07
C TYR A 247 -11.50 -7.29 -0.93
N PRO A 248 -12.50 -7.21 -1.84
CA PRO A 248 -12.70 -6.04 -2.70
C PRO A 248 -13.19 -4.80 -1.93
N ASN A 249 -13.69 -4.99 -0.71
CA ASN A 249 -14.09 -3.94 0.23
C ASN A 249 -12.91 -3.27 0.94
N ILE A 250 -11.71 -3.82 0.81
CA ILE A 250 -10.49 -3.21 1.35
C ILE A 250 -9.72 -2.61 0.19
N VAL A 251 -9.40 -1.33 0.28
CA VAL A 251 -8.72 -0.59 -0.80
C VAL A 251 -7.50 0.13 -0.27
N VAL A 252 -6.45 0.17 -1.09
CA VAL A 252 -5.17 0.81 -0.80
C VAL A 252 -4.80 1.77 -1.91
N ALA A 253 -4.04 2.80 -1.54
CA ALA A 253 -3.44 3.73 -2.48
C ALA A 253 -2.06 4.17 -2.00
N GLY A 254 -1.16 4.44 -2.95
CA GLY A 254 0.19 4.93 -2.71
C GLY A 254 1.28 3.92 -3.06
N PRO A 255 2.55 4.35 -2.99
CA PRO A 255 3.00 5.67 -2.56
C PRO A 255 2.70 6.77 -3.59
N VAL A 256 2.27 7.93 -3.11
CA VAL A 256 2.07 9.15 -3.93
C VAL A 256 2.74 10.36 -3.29
N PRO A 257 3.13 11.40 -4.07
CA PRO A 257 3.75 12.61 -3.54
C PRO A 257 2.86 13.33 -2.52
N GLY A 258 3.35 13.52 -1.30
CA GLY A 258 2.52 14.02 -0.22
C GLY A 258 2.08 15.48 -0.35
N GLU A 259 2.89 16.31 -1.00
CA GLU A 259 2.56 17.72 -1.27
C GLU A 259 1.35 17.89 -2.20
N THR A 260 1.14 16.93 -3.11
CA THR A 260 0.00 16.96 -4.05
C THR A 260 -1.23 16.24 -3.50
N TYR A 261 -1.03 15.16 -2.75
CA TYR A 261 -2.09 14.27 -2.31
C TYR A 261 -2.28 14.25 -0.78
N GLU A 262 -2.01 15.37 -0.10
CA GLU A 262 -2.31 15.54 1.33
C GLU A 262 -3.78 15.24 1.64
N LYS A 263 -4.68 15.58 0.70
CA LYS A 263 -6.10 15.22 0.73
C LYS A 263 -6.39 14.19 -0.37
N MET A 264 -6.55 12.94 0.03
CA MET A 264 -6.83 11.82 -0.88
C MET A 264 -8.34 11.63 -1.00
N VAL A 265 -8.83 11.58 -2.24
CA VAL A 265 -10.24 11.31 -2.54
C VAL A 265 -10.43 9.83 -2.86
N LEU A 266 -11.26 9.15 -2.08
CA LEU A 266 -11.69 7.78 -2.29
C LEU A 266 -13.17 7.78 -2.72
N PRO A 267 -13.50 7.32 -3.94
CA PRO A 267 -14.88 7.16 -4.35
C PRO A 267 -15.40 5.78 -3.95
N VAL A 268 -16.40 5.76 -3.08
CA VAL A 268 -17.00 4.52 -2.58
C VAL A 268 -18.37 4.34 -3.22
N LEU A 269 -18.68 3.12 -3.64
CA LEU A 269 -20.01 2.70 -4.06
C LEU A 269 -20.69 1.95 -2.91
N ALA A 270 -21.82 2.48 -2.46
CA ALA A 270 -22.66 1.82 -1.48
C ALA A 270 -23.32 0.57 -2.08
N PRO A 271 -23.43 -0.54 -1.32
CA PRO A 271 -24.13 -1.73 -1.78
C PRO A 271 -25.64 -1.52 -1.85
N ASP A 272 -26.35 -2.45 -2.48
CA ASP A 272 -27.82 -2.44 -2.56
C ASP A 272 -28.44 -3.68 -1.90
N PRO A 273 -29.03 -3.53 -0.69
CA PRO A 273 -29.77 -4.60 0.02
C PRO A 273 -30.92 -5.20 -0.78
N ASN A 274 -31.47 -4.51 -1.77
CA ASN A 274 -32.55 -5.05 -2.61
C ASN A 274 -32.05 -6.06 -3.64
N THR A 275 -30.73 -6.13 -3.85
CA THR A 275 -30.08 -7.03 -4.81
C THR A 275 -29.25 -8.12 -4.15
N ASP A 276 -28.86 -7.94 -2.89
CA ASP A 276 -28.06 -8.89 -2.11
C ASP A 276 -28.60 -9.00 -0.68
N ASP A 277 -29.23 -10.13 -0.39
CA ASP A 277 -29.87 -10.41 0.91
C ASP A 277 -28.87 -10.49 2.07
N LYS A 278 -27.56 -10.61 1.80
CA LYS A 278 -26.52 -10.62 2.84
C LYS A 278 -26.28 -9.22 3.41
N ILE A 279 -26.70 -8.18 2.68
CA ILE A 279 -26.42 -6.79 3.01
C ILE A 279 -27.68 -6.21 3.65
N LEU A 280 -27.53 -5.67 4.85
CA LEU A 280 -28.62 -5.08 5.61
C LEU A 280 -28.49 -3.57 5.69
N PHE A 281 -29.63 -2.88 5.70
CA PHE A 281 -29.69 -1.46 6.06
C PHE A 281 -29.26 -1.26 7.51
N GLY A 282 -28.43 -0.26 7.76
CA GLY A 282 -27.94 0.04 9.09
C GLY A 282 -26.61 0.75 9.10
N LYS A 283 -25.97 0.73 10.26
CA LYS A 283 -24.70 1.40 10.49
C LYS A 283 -23.53 0.52 10.06
N GLY A 284 -22.76 1.01 9.10
CA GLY A 284 -21.46 0.44 8.71
C GLY A 284 -20.31 1.19 9.37
N ILE A 285 -19.32 0.44 9.86
CA ILE A 285 -18.09 1.00 10.43
C ILE A 285 -16.96 0.89 9.42
N PHE A 286 -16.29 2.00 9.17
CA PHE A 286 -15.19 2.14 8.23
C PHE A 286 -13.92 2.41 9.02
N TYR A 287 -12.85 1.68 8.69
CA TYR A 287 -11.53 1.90 9.28
C TYR A 287 -10.58 2.45 8.24
N PHE A 288 -9.92 3.53 8.58
CA PHE A 288 -8.96 4.19 7.72
C PHE A 288 -7.59 4.16 8.36
N GLY A 289 -6.57 3.97 7.52
CA GLY A 289 -5.18 4.12 7.89
C GLY A 289 -4.50 5.04 6.90
N GLY A 290 -3.65 5.93 7.39
CA GLY A 290 -2.88 6.85 6.55
C GLY A 290 -1.47 7.00 7.08
N ASN A 291 -0.49 6.82 6.21
CA ASN A 291 0.92 6.99 6.52
C ASN A 291 1.52 8.14 5.71
N ARG A 292 2.40 8.92 6.35
CA ARG A 292 3.37 9.77 5.65
C ARG A 292 4.80 9.39 6.02
N GLY A 293 5.69 9.49 5.04
CA GLY A 293 7.11 9.22 5.24
C GLY A 293 7.44 7.72 5.32
N ARG A 294 8.73 7.42 5.43
CA ARG A 294 9.28 6.07 5.34
C ARG A 294 9.07 5.27 6.62
N GLY A 295 8.96 3.95 6.46
CA GLY A 295 8.85 3.02 7.58
C GLY A 295 10.16 2.89 8.36
N GLN A 296 10.06 2.30 9.55
CA GLN A 296 11.16 2.04 10.46
C GLN A 296 11.72 0.62 10.24
N VAL A 297 10.87 -0.33 9.92
CA VAL A 297 11.22 -1.76 9.81
C VAL A 297 10.87 -2.26 8.41
N TYR A 298 11.76 -3.07 7.83
CA TYR A 298 11.50 -3.79 6.58
C TYR A 298 10.76 -5.11 6.86
N PRO A 299 10.05 -5.69 5.88
CA PRO A 299 9.36 -6.97 6.04
C PRO A 299 10.24 -8.11 6.58
N GLU A 300 11.53 -8.08 6.26
CA GLU A 300 12.52 -9.07 6.72
C GLU A 300 12.93 -8.89 8.20
N GLY A 301 12.44 -7.85 8.87
CA GLY A 301 12.74 -7.51 10.26
C GLY A 301 13.94 -6.57 10.44
N ASN A 302 14.67 -6.26 9.37
CA ASN A 302 15.80 -5.35 9.41
C ASN A 302 15.35 -3.90 9.65
N GLN A 303 16.13 -3.16 10.43
CA GLN A 303 15.89 -1.74 10.66
C GLN A 303 16.28 -0.90 9.45
N SER A 304 15.49 0.14 9.17
CA SER A 304 15.83 1.17 8.19
C SER A 304 16.68 2.28 8.80
N ASN A 305 17.22 3.14 7.94
CA ASN A 305 17.92 4.36 8.34
C ASN A 305 17.01 5.50 8.81
N ASN A 306 15.68 5.30 8.85
CA ASN A 306 14.72 6.24 9.41
C ASN A 306 14.36 5.86 10.86
N ASN A 307 15.38 5.48 11.64
CA ASN A 307 15.29 5.05 13.04
C ASN A 307 16.29 5.78 13.92
N GLN A 308 16.01 5.73 15.22
CA GLN A 308 16.99 6.00 16.26
C GLN A 308 17.79 4.73 16.55
N PHE A 309 19.11 4.87 16.69
CA PHE A 309 19.99 3.79 17.09
C PHE A 309 20.29 3.87 18.59
N PHE A 310 20.48 2.71 19.21
CA PHE A 310 20.65 2.56 20.66
C PHE A 310 21.99 1.87 20.98
N ALA A 311 22.49 2.09 22.19
CA ALA A 311 23.71 1.48 22.70
C ALA A 311 23.55 -0.04 22.89
N VAL A 312 24.50 -0.82 22.36
CA VAL A 312 24.47 -2.30 22.40
C VAL A 312 24.70 -2.85 23.81
N ALA A 313 25.43 -2.11 24.65
CA ALA A 313 25.76 -2.50 26.01
C ALA A 313 26.03 -1.27 26.89
N THR A 314 25.91 -1.45 28.19
CA THR A 314 26.33 -0.47 29.19
C THR A 314 27.86 -0.38 29.23
N GLY A 315 28.41 0.83 29.18
CA GLY A 315 29.85 1.06 29.20
C GLY A 315 30.24 2.48 28.79
N THR A 316 31.54 2.70 28.55
CA THR A 316 32.07 3.98 28.12
C THR A 316 32.29 3.99 26.61
N VAL A 317 31.89 5.06 25.91
CA VAL A 317 32.13 5.25 24.48
C VAL A 317 33.63 5.44 24.24
N SER A 318 34.26 4.48 23.57
CA SER A 318 35.72 4.46 23.35
C SER A 318 36.14 5.04 22.00
N ALA A 319 35.30 4.94 20.97
CA ALA A 319 35.55 5.53 19.66
C ALA A 319 34.25 5.86 18.91
N VAL A 320 34.29 6.94 18.13
CA VAL A 320 33.23 7.35 17.19
C VAL A 320 33.87 7.57 15.82
N ASP A 321 33.78 6.57 14.95
CA ASP A 321 34.37 6.58 13.60
C ASP A 321 33.26 6.72 12.55
N GLY A 322 32.89 7.97 12.25
CA GLY A 322 31.83 8.28 11.30
C GLY A 322 30.47 7.78 11.79
N LEU A 323 30.01 6.64 11.29
CA LEU A 323 28.73 6.02 11.69
C LEU A 323 28.90 4.81 12.62
N LYS A 324 30.13 4.49 13.04
CA LYS A 324 30.40 3.39 13.97
C LYS A 324 30.69 3.93 15.35
N VAL A 325 29.95 3.45 16.35
CA VAL A 325 30.15 3.79 17.77
C VAL A 325 30.63 2.54 18.49
N THR A 326 31.81 2.61 19.12
CA THR A 326 32.36 1.51 19.92
C THR A 326 32.21 1.82 21.39
N ILE A 327 31.62 0.88 22.14
CA ILE A 327 31.39 0.97 23.57
C ILE A 327 32.20 -0.12 24.27
N THR A 328 33.01 0.28 25.24
CA THR A 328 33.78 -0.64 26.07
C THR A 328 33.02 -0.93 27.35
N THR A 329 32.66 -2.19 27.57
CA THR A 329 31.94 -2.62 28.77
C THR A 329 32.85 -2.60 30.01
N PRO A 330 32.28 -2.61 31.23
CA PRO A 330 33.06 -2.76 32.46
C PRO A 330 33.90 -4.05 32.53
N SER A 331 33.55 -5.08 31.74
CA SER A 331 34.30 -6.31 31.58
C SER A 331 35.49 -6.21 30.61
N GLY A 332 35.70 -5.04 29.97
CA GLY A 332 36.76 -4.80 28.99
C GLY A 332 36.44 -5.28 27.57
N GLU A 333 35.20 -5.72 27.29
CA GLU A 333 34.76 -6.14 25.97
C GLU A 333 34.34 -4.92 25.14
N ALA A 334 34.86 -4.79 23.91
CA ALA A 334 34.47 -3.73 22.99
C ALA A 334 33.31 -4.21 22.09
N LYS A 335 32.17 -3.51 22.12
CA LYS A 335 31.02 -3.77 21.25
C LYS A 335 30.80 -2.58 20.33
N THR A 336 30.74 -2.83 19.02
CA THR A 336 30.53 -1.80 18.00
C THR A 336 29.09 -1.82 17.52
N GLN A 337 28.43 -0.66 17.59
CA GLN A 337 27.15 -0.39 16.95
C GLN A 337 27.40 0.32 15.62
N GLU A 338 26.93 -0.27 14.52
CA GLU A 338 26.93 0.39 13.21
C GLU A 338 25.60 1.14 13.01
N CYS A 339 25.67 2.44 12.79
CA CYS A 339 24.53 3.28 12.44
C CYS A 339 24.40 3.38 10.92
N LEU A 340 23.19 3.65 10.43
CA LEU A 340 22.92 3.79 8.99
C LEU A 340 23.06 5.24 8.51
N PRO A 341 23.20 5.48 7.19
CA PRO A 341 23.33 6.83 6.63
C PRO A 341 22.15 7.74 6.98
N GLY A 342 22.44 8.98 7.38
CA GLY A 342 21.44 9.97 7.78
C GLY A 342 21.18 10.03 9.30
N SER A 343 21.88 9.22 10.09
CA SER A 343 21.89 9.30 11.55
C SER A 343 22.83 10.40 12.06
N ASP A 344 22.31 11.26 12.94
CA ASP A 344 23.11 12.24 13.67
C ASP A 344 23.46 11.66 15.06
N ILE A 345 24.74 11.34 15.30
CA ILE A 345 25.24 10.81 16.59
C ILE A 345 25.27 11.93 17.64
N VAL A 346 24.75 11.65 18.83
CA VAL A 346 24.68 12.62 19.95
C VAL A 346 25.68 12.36 21.07
N VAL A 347 26.28 11.17 21.10
CA VAL A 347 27.28 10.78 22.12
C VAL A 347 28.70 11.12 21.67
N GLN A 348 29.57 11.42 22.63
CA GLN A 348 30.98 11.73 22.45
C GLN A 348 31.88 10.65 23.07
N VAL A 349 33.14 10.62 22.67
CA VAL A 349 34.14 9.72 23.27
C VAL A 349 34.35 10.10 24.73
N GLY A 350 34.23 9.12 25.62
CA GLY A 350 34.31 9.31 27.08
C GLY A 350 32.96 9.34 27.78
N ASP A 351 31.84 9.40 27.04
CA ASP A 351 30.51 9.34 27.65
C ASP A 351 30.21 7.94 28.20
N GLU A 352 29.60 7.89 29.37
CA GLU A 352 29.01 6.66 29.92
C GLU A 352 27.60 6.51 29.39
N VAL A 353 27.31 5.35 28.77
CA VAL A 353 26.00 5.02 28.23
C VAL A 353 25.48 3.73 28.86
N GLU A 354 24.17 3.68 29.08
CA GLU A 354 23.48 2.45 29.47
C GLU A 354 23.06 1.64 28.25
N LYS A 355 22.91 0.32 28.43
CA LYS A 355 22.33 -0.53 27.39
C LYS A 355 20.95 0.01 26.99
N ASP A 356 20.70 0.05 25.68
CA ASP A 356 19.46 0.56 25.09
C ASP A 356 19.26 2.08 25.27
N GLU A 357 20.30 2.82 25.66
CA GLU A 357 20.31 4.28 25.65
C GLU A 357 20.45 4.82 24.21
N PRO A 358 19.68 5.86 23.80
CA PRO A 358 19.76 6.41 22.46
C PRO A 358 21.10 7.09 22.17
N ILE A 359 21.82 6.59 21.15
CA ILE A 359 23.13 7.14 20.72
C ILE A 359 23.02 8.10 19.53
N THR A 360 21.87 8.13 18.85
CA THR A 360 21.57 9.07 17.75
C THR A 360 20.32 9.88 18.03
N THR A 361 20.13 10.97 17.30
CA THR A 361 18.81 11.60 17.20
C THR A 361 17.82 10.70 16.46
N ASN A 362 16.52 10.97 16.61
CA ASN A 362 15.48 10.30 15.83
C ASN A 362 15.19 11.11 14.55
N PRO A 363 15.57 10.61 13.36
CA PRO A 363 15.39 11.36 12.12
C PRO A 363 13.94 11.30 11.58
N ASN A 364 13.07 10.48 12.18
CA ASN A 364 11.73 10.24 11.68
C ASN A 364 10.80 11.44 11.92
N VAL A 365 10.38 12.06 10.82
CA VAL A 365 9.39 13.15 10.81
C VAL A 365 8.01 12.73 10.29
N GLY A 366 7.86 11.45 9.91
CA GLY A 366 6.64 10.86 9.39
C GLY A 366 5.74 10.27 10.48
N GLY A 367 4.93 9.30 10.07
CA GLY A 367 4.14 8.48 10.97
C GLY A 367 2.82 8.00 10.37
N PHE A 368 2.25 7.00 11.02
CA PHE A 368 0.98 6.39 10.69
C PHE A 368 -0.13 6.90 11.63
N GLY A 369 -1.33 7.02 11.09
CA GLY A 369 -2.53 7.33 11.86
C GLY A 369 -3.67 6.41 11.45
N GLN A 370 -4.57 6.17 12.39
CA GLN A 370 -5.80 5.44 12.15
C GLN A 370 -6.99 6.29 12.57
N GLU A 371 -8.11 6.11 11.88
CA GLU A 371 -9.37 6.72 12.25
C GLU A 371 -10.54 5.78 11.91
N GLU A 372 -11.56 5.82 12.74
CA GLU A 372 -12.80 5.07 12.57
C GLU A 372 -13.93 6.05 12.25
N LYS A 373 -14.77 5.69 11.28
CA LYS A 373 -15.95 6.47 10.92
C LYS A 373 -17.16 5.58 10.72
N GLU A 374 -18.32 6.16 10.94
CA GLU A 374 -19.59 5.49 10.78
C GLU A 374 -20.36 6.09 9.60
N CYS A 375 -20.97 5.23 8.78
CA CYS A 375 -21.88 5.65 7.72
C CYS A 375 -23.14 4.78 7.77
N ILE A 376 -24.31 5.42 7.68
CA ILE A 376 -25.59 4.72 7.69
C ILE A 376 -26.01 4.42 6.24
N LEU A 377 -26.16 3.13 5.92
CA LEU A 377 -26.87 2.71 4.72
C LEU A 377 -28.37 2.86 5.00
N GLN A 378 -28.96 3.91 4.44
CA GLN A 378 -30.32 4.34 4.73
C GLN A 378 -31.32 3.81 3.72
N ASP A 379 -32.51 3.45 4.21
CA ASP A 379 -33.68 3.14 3.38
C ASP A 379 -34.59 4.36 3.32
N MET A 380 -34.90 4.83 2.10
CA MET A 380 -35.78 5.97 1.90
C MET A 380 -37.20 5.71 2.42
N ASN A 381 -37.67 4.44 2.42
CA ASN A 381 -38.98 4.09 2.99
C ASN A 381 -39.04 4.33 4.49
N ARG A 382 -37.94 4.07 5.23
CA ARG A 382 -37.84 4.37 6.66
C ARG A 382 -37.92 5.87 6.91
N VAL A 383 -37.30 6.67 6.05
CA VAL A 383 -37.36 8.15 6.12
C VAL A 383 -38.78 8.64 5.87
N TYR A 384 -39.46 8.14 4.84
CA TYR A 384 -40.86 8.52 4.57
C TYR A 384 -41.81 8.13 5.71
N ALA A 385 -41.69 6.93 6.25
CA ALA A 385 -42.49 6.48 7.38
C ALA A 385 -42.24 7.36 8.63
N TYR A 386 -40.98 7.70 8.90
CA TYR A 386 -40.62 8.61 9.99
C TYR A 386 -41.23 10.00 9.80
N CYS A 387 -41.16 10.59 8.60
CA CYS A 387 -41.76 11.89 8.32
C CYS A 387 -43.28 11.88 8.49
N ALA A 388 -43.96 10.83 8.01
CA ALA A 388 -45.40 10.66 8.19
C ALA A 388 -45.77 10.55 9.68
N PHE A 389 -45.01 9.75 10.43
CA PHE A 389 -45.20 9.61 11.88
C PHE A 389 -44.97 10.94 12.61
N ALA A 390 -43.86 11.62 12.35
CA ALA A 390 -43.53 12.92 12.97
C ALA A 390 -44.60 13.97 12.67
N PHE A 391 -45.10 14.02 11.44
CA PHE A 391 -46.21 14.90 11.08
C PHE A 391 -47.50 14.55 11.83
N SER A 392 -47.82 13.25 11.97
CA SER A 392 -48.99 12.83 12.76
C SER A 392 -48.88 13.24 14.23
N CYS A 393 -47.69 13.15 14.84
CA CYS A 393 -47.44 13.62 16.20
C CYS A 393 -47.62 15.14 16.31
N PHE A 394 -47.13 15.91 15.34
CA PHE A 394 -47.33 17.37 15.30
C PHE A 394 -48.82 17.72 15.24
N ILE A 395 -49.60 17.07 14.37
CA ILE A 395 -51.05 17.28 14.29
C ILE A 395 -51.75 16.91 15.60
N ALA A 396 -51.36 15.81 16.25
CA ALA A 396 -51.92 15.42 17.54
C ALA A 396 -51.60 16.44 18.65
N GLN A 397 -50.35 16.90 18.74
CA GLN A 397 -49.93 17.93 19.69
C GLN A 397 -50.70 19.24 19.48
N LEU A 398 -50.80 19.70 18.23
CA LEU A 398 -51.58 20.89 17.87
C LEU A 398 -53.05 20.72 18.27
N SER A 399 -53.65 19.57 17.97
CA SER A 399 -55.03 19.27 18.32
C SER A 399 -55.27 19.29 19.83
N PHE A 400 -54.35 18.73 20.63
CA PHE A 400 -54.45 18.79 22.09
C PHE A 400 -54.34 20.20 22.63
N VAL A 401 -53.43 21.02 22.09
CA VAL A 401 -53.31 22.43 22.49
C VAL A 401 -54.57 23.23 22.13
N LEU A 402 -55.08 23.06 20.91
CA LEU A 402 -56.32 23.71 20.47
C LEU A 402 -57.52 23.27 21.31
N LYS A 403 -57.61 21.97 21.62
CA LYS A 403 -58.69 21.44 22.47
C LYS A 403 -58.61 21.99 23.89
N LYS A 404 -57.41 22.09 24.46
CA LYS A 404 -57.19 22.73 25.76
C LYS A 404 -57.66 24.19 25.72
N LYS A 405 -57.24 24.98 24.73
CA LYS A 405 -57.65 26.38 24.56
C LYS A 405 -59.15 26.55 24.34
N GLN A 406 -59.79 25.62 23.63
CA GLN A 406 -61.25 25.59 23.50
C GLN A 406 -61.91 25.38 24.87
N PHE A 407 -61.41 24.45 25.67
CA PHE A 407 -61.98 24.15 26.98
C PHE A 407 -61.77 25.27 28.00
N GLU A 408 -60.59 25.91 28.01
CA GLU A 408 -60.33 27.11 28.84
C GLU A 408 -61.39 28.21 28.60
N LYS A 409 -61.86 28.39 27.36
CA LYS A 409 -62.95 29.35 27.08
C LYS A 409 -64.28 28.95 27.71
N VAL A 410 -64.59 27.66 27.78
CA VAL A 410 -65.81 27.17 28.45
C VAL A 410 -65.71 27.38 29.96
N GLN A 411 -64.56 27.06 30.55
CA GLN A 411 -64.32 27.28 31.99
C GLN A 411 -64.50 28.76 32.37
N LEU A 412 -63.95 29.68 31.56
CA LEU A 412 -64.14 31.12 31.76
C LEU A 412 -65.60 31.56 31.66
N ALA A 413 -66.41 30.93 30.80
CA ALA A 413 -67.83 31.25 30.66
C ALA A 413 -68.68 30.70 31.81
N GLU A 414 -68.31 29.54 32.36
CA GLU A 414 -68.99 28.90 33.49
C GLU A 414 -68.53 29.46 34.85
N GLY A 415 -67.56 30.38 34.87
CA GLY A 415 -67.11 31.09 36.08
C GLY A 415 -66.12 30.32 36.95
N PHE A 416 -65.37 29.36 36.35
CA PHE A 416 -64.30 28.61 37.00
C PHE A 416 -62.92 29.27 36.87
#